data_AF-A0A958A8K3-F1
#
_entry.id   AF-A0A958A8K3-F1
#
_cell.length_a   1.000
_cell.length_b   1.000
_cell.length_c   1.000
_cell.angle_alpha   90.00
_cell.angle_beta   90.00
_cell.angle_gamma   90.00
#
_symmetry.space_group_name_H-M   'P 1'
#
loop_
_entity.id
_entity.type
_entity.pdbx_description
1 polymer ?
#
loop_
_entity_poly.entity_id
_entity_poly.type
_entity_poly.pdbx_seq_one_letter_code
_entity_poly.pdbx_strand_id
1 'polypeptide(L)'
;MALTIGAGSLAGERERGTLGYLLAQPINRAEVLLGKYLGLAASLLGALALGFGLSAIVIAGQGGQTDAGAFGLMAGFAFILALGMLSLGFLISVLSRKAAV
;
A
#
# COMPACT_ATOMS: atom_id res chain seq x y z
N MET A 1 -5.03 7.41 2.80
CA MET A 1 -5.36 6.07 3.36
C MET A 1 -4.18 5.10 3.36
N ALA A 2 -3.18 5.20 2.47
CA ALA A 2 -2.01 4.31 2.51
C ALA A 2 -1.26 4.33 3.87
N LEU A 3 -1.15 5.51 4.50
CA LEU A 3 -0.52 5.66 5.81
C LEU A 3 -1.28 4.92 6.93
N THR A 4 -2.61 5.04 6.98
CA THR A 4 -3.44 4.39 7.99
C THR A 4 -3.49 2.88 7.80
N ILE A 5 -3.56 2.42 6.55
CA ILE A 5 -3.46 0.99 6.20
C ILE A 5 -2.09 0.43 6.61
N GLY A 6 -1.00 1.13 6.29
CA GLY A 6 0.35 0.74 6.69
C GLY A 6 0.55 0.69 8.21
N ALA A 7 0.05 1.69 8.93
CA ALA A 7 0.15 1.80 10.38
C ALA A 7 -0.66 0.74 11.13
N GLY A 8 -1.89 0.44 10.67
CA GLY A 8 -2.79 -0.53 11.31
C GLY A 8 -2.51 -1.98 10.97
N SER A 9 -1.80 -2.25 9.86
CA SER A 9 -1.64 -3.61 9.34
C SER A 9 -0.90 -4.55 10.30
N LEU A 10 0.22 -4.12 10.88
CA LEU A 10 0.98 -4.97 11.81
C LEU A 10 0.37 -4.95 13.21
N ALA A 11 -0.17 -3.80 13.60
CA ALA A 11 -0.61 -3.55 14.95
C ALA A 11 -1.93 -4.27 15.28
N GLY A 12 -2.86 -4.36 14.32
CA GLY A 12 -4.12 -5.11 14.48
C GLY A 12 -3.93 -6.63 14.57
N GLU A 13 -2.87 -7.20 13.99
CA GLU A 13 -2.54 -8.63 14.10
C GLU A 13 -1.88 -9.00 15.43
N ARG A 14 -1.13 -8.06 16.04
CA ARG A 14 -0.62 -8.26 17.41
C ARG A 14 -1.75 -8.34 18.43
N GLU A 15 -2.77 -7.52 18.25
CA GLU A 15 -3.94 -7.44 19.13
C GLU A 15 -4.86 -8.66 19.00
N ARG A 16 -4.90 -9.27 17.81
CA ARG A 16 -5.65 -10.51 17.53
C ARG A 16 -4.89 -11.81 17.88
N GLY A 17 -3.63 -11.73 18.31
CA GLY A 17 -2.84 -12.89 18.72
C GLY A 17 -2.35 -13.81 17.58
N THR A 18 -2.68 -13.52 16.32
CA THR A 18 -2.30 -14.33 15.15
C THR A 18 -0.79 -14.34 14.89
N LEU A 19 -0.07 -13.29 15.29
CA LEU A 19 1.39 -13.20 15.18
C LEU A 19 2.11 -14.27 16.03
N GLY A 20 1.53 -14.65 17.18
CA GLY A 20 2.06 -15.74 18.01
C GLY A 20 1.87 -17.11 17.36
N TYR A 21 0.80 -17.29 16.59
CA TYR A 21 0.49 -18.54 15.89
C TYR A 21 1.38 -18.76 14.66
N LEU A 22 1.67 -17.69 13.91
CA LEU A 22 2.62 -17.73 12.77
C LEU A 22 4.05 -18.00 13.20
N LEU A 23 4.48 -17.49 14.37
CA LEU A 23 5.81 -17.74 14.91
C LEU A 23 5.98 -19.12 15.56
N ALA A 24 4.88 -19.86 15.76
CA ALA A 24 4.94 -21.27 16.14
C ALA A 24 5.33 -22.16 14.95
N GLN A 25 5.19 -21.66 13.72
CA GLN A 25 5.72 -22.30 12.52
C GLN A 25 7.18 -21.85 12.29
N PRO A 26 8.05 -22.70 11.72
CA PRO A 26 9.46 -22.39 11.52
C PRO A 26 9.65 -21.42 10.34
N ILE A 27 9.06 -20.22 10.44
CA ILE A 27 9.07 -19.18 9.41
C ILE A 27 9.83 -17.98 9.95
N ASN A 28 10.69 -17.40 9.13
CA ASN A 28 11.50 -16.26 9.53
C ASN A 28 10.63 -14.98 9.63
N ARG A 29 10.82 -14.18 10.69
CA ARG A 29 10.09 -12.92 10.91
C ARG A 29 10.22 -11.96 9.73
N ALA A 30 11.39 -11.95 9.08
CA ALA A 30 11.67 -11.10 7.94
C ALA A 30 10.83 -11.46 6.70
N GLU A 31 10.59 -12.75 6.43
CA GLU A 31 9.78 -13.20 5.29
C GLU A 31 8.32 -12.78 5.46
N VAL A 32 7.76 -12.94 6.66
CA VAL A 32 6.40 -12.50 6.97
C VAL A 32 6.26 -10.99 6.78
N LEU A 33 7.25 -10.22 7.25
CA LEU A 33 7.24 -8.77 7.14
C LEU A 33 7.30 -8.31 5.66
N LEU A 34 8.20 -8.90 4.88
CA LEU A 34 8.39 -8.59 3.47
C LEU A 34 7.17 -8.98 2.63
N GLY A 35 6.65 -10.20 2.81
CA GLY A 35 5.46 -10.67 2.09
C GLY A 35 4.26 -9.77 2.34
N LYS A 36 4.09 -9.30 3.57
CA LYS A 36 3.01 -8.40 3.95
C LYS A 36 3.15 -7.00 3.35
N TYR A 37 4.35 -6.42 3.42
CA TYR A 37 4.62 -5.14 2.77
C TYR A 37 4.37 -5.22 1.25
N LEU A 38 4.86 -6.28 0.60
CA LEU A 38 4.66 -6.48 -0.84
C LEU A 38 3.19 -6.68 -1.20
N GLY A 39 2.41 -7.41 -0.39
CA GLY A 39 0.97 -7.57 -0.60
C GLY A 39 0.19 -6.26 -0.47
N LEU A 40 0.50 -5.44 0.54
CA LEU A 40 -0.09 -4.11 0.71
C LEU A 40 0.32 -3.16 -0.43
N ALA A 41 1.58 -3.21 -0.85
CA ALA A 41 2.05 -2.41 -1.97
C ALA A 41 1.34 -2.82 -3.26
N ALA A 42 1.30 -4.11 -3.57
CA ALA A 42 0.65 -4.63 -4.79
C ALA A 42 -0.85 -4.27 -4.84
N SER A 43 -1.59 -4.43 -3.74
CA SER A 43 -3.00 -4.05 -3.69
C SER A 43 -3.22 -2.54 -3.86
N LEU A 44 -2.38 -1.71 -3.25
CA LEU A 44 -2.44 -0.25 -3.37
C LEU A 44 -2.12 0.21 -4.80
N LEU A 45 -1.06 -0.33 -5.40
CA LEU A 45 -0.68 -0.04 -6.79
C LEU A 45 -1.76 -0.54 -7.76
N GLY A 46 -2.35 -1.71 -7.51
CA GLY A 46 -3.45 -2.25 -8.31
C GLY A 46 -4.67 -1.33 -8.30
N ALA A 47 -5.07 -0.84 -7.12
CA ALA A 47 -6.19 0.09 -6.99
C ALA A 47 -5.93 1.43 -7.71
N LEU A 48 -4.71 1.97 -7.59
CA LEU A 48 -4.29 3.19 -8.30
C LEU A 48 -4.27 2.99 -9.82
N ALA A 49 -3.71 1.86 -10.29
CA ALA A 49 -3.65 1.52 -11.71
C ALA A 49 -5.06 1.39 -12.31
N LEU A 50 -6.00 0.77 -11.58
CA LEU A 50 -7.39 0.70 -12.01
C LEU A 50 -8.05 2.09 -12.04
N GLY A 51 -7.85 2.93 -11.02
CA GLY A 51 -8.43 4.28 -10.96
C GLY A 51 -7.91 5.20 -12.07
N PHE A 52 -6.58 5.26 -12.25
CA PHE A 52 -5.96 6.04 -13.32
C PHE A 52 -6.24 5.45 -14.70
N GLY A 53 -6.27 4.12 -14.84
CA GLY A 53 -6.58 3.44 -16.08
C GLY A 53 -8.02 3.71 -16.55
N LEU A 54 -9.01 3.60 -15.66
CA LEU A 54 -10.40 3.98 -15.95
C LEU A 54 -10.51 5.45 -16.36
N SER A 55 -9.84 6.34 -15.63
CA SER A 55 -9.81 7.77 -15.95
C SER A 55 -9.21 8.03 -17.33
N ALA A 56 -8.12 7.35 -17.68
CA ALA A 56 -7.49 7.45 -18.99
C ALA A 56 -8.42 7.00 -20.12
N ILE A 57 -9.15 5.89 -19.94
CA ILE A 57 -10.13 5.40 -20.93
C ILE A 57 -11.24 6.43 -21.15
N VAL A 58 -11.77 7.01 -20.07
CA VAL A 58 -12.83 8.04 -20.16
C VAL A 58 -12.34 9.29 -20.88
N ILE A 59 -11.13 9.75 -20.58
CA ILE A 59 -10.53 10.93 -21.23
C ILE A 59 -10.32 10.68 -22.72
N ALA A 60 -9.81 9.49 -23.09
CA ALA A 60 -9.62 9.10 -24.48
C ALA A 60 -10.96 9.05 -25.25
N GLY A 61 -12.02 8.53 -24.61
CA GLY A 61 -13.36 8.45 -25.21
C GLY A 61 -14.04 9.79 -25.44
N GLN A 62 -13.70 10.83 -24.65
CA GLN A 62 -14.26 12.17 -24.81
C GLN A 62 -13.47 13.07 -25.78
N GLY A 63 -12.42 12.54 -26.43
CA GLY A 63 -11.58 13.32 -27.34
C GLY A 63 -10.79 14.44 -26.64
N GLY A 64 -10.53 14.29 -25.34
CA GLY A 64 -9.82 15.31 -24.57
C GLY A 64 -8.41 15.53 -25.12
N GLN A 65 -8.09 16.77 -25.52
CA GLN A 65 -6.72 17.24 -25.74
C GLN A 65 -5.98 17.34 -24.40
N THR A 66 -5.80 16.19 -23.74
CA THR A 66 -5.03 16.11 -22.51
C THR A 66 -3.64 15.66 -22.89
N ASP A 67 -2.62 16.37 -22.39
CA ASP A 67 -1.24 15.94 -22.56
C ASP A 67 -1.04 14.59 -21.83
N ALA A 68 -0.97 13.52 -22.61
CA ALA A 68 -0.77 12.17 -22.10
C ALA A 68 0.52 12.05 -21.27
N GLY A 69 1.54 12.87 -21.59
CA GLY A 69 2.78 12.95 -20.81
C GLY A 69 2.53 13.52 -19.41
N ALA A 70 1.78 14.62 -19.32
CA ALA A 70 1.42 15.22 -18.04
C ALA A 70 0.56 14.30 -17.16
N PHE A 71 -0.41 13.59 -17.77
CA PHE A 71 -1.23 12.61 -17.06
C PHE A 71 -0.40 11.43 -16.54
N GLY A 72 0.51 10.90 -17.37
CA GLY A 72 1.43 9.82 -16.99
C GLY A 72 2.36 10.23 -15.85
N LEU A 73 2.92 11.45 -15.90
CA LEU A 73 3.74 12.01 -14.82
C LEU A 73 2.95 12.18 -13.52
N MET A 74 1.73 12.70 -13.60
CA MET A 74 0.85 12.85 -12.44
C MET A 74 0.53 11.48 -11.80
N ALA A 75 0.19 10.48 -12.62
CA ALA A 75 -0.05 9.12 -12.14
C ALA A 75 1.23 8.55 -11.49
N GLY A 76 2.39 8.71 -12.13
CA GLY A 76 3.69 8.30 -11.60
C GLY A 76 4.00 8.91 -10.22
N PHE A 77 3.80 10.23 -10.07
CA PHE A 77 3.96 10.89 -8.76
C PHE A 77 2.97 10.36 -7.72
N ALA A 78 1.73 10.08 -8.10
CA ALA A 78 0.74 9.48 -7.20
C ALA A 78 1.17 8.09 -6.72
N PHE A 79 1.74 7.25 -7.59
CA PHE A 79 2.29 5.95 -7.21
C PHE A 79 3.45 6.08 -6.23
N ILE A 80 4.42 6.97 -6.51
CA ILE A 80 5.58 7.20 -5.64
C ILE A 80 5.12 7.72 -4.26
N LEU A 81 4.20 8.69 -4.24
CA LEU A 81 3.65 9.24 -3.01
C LEU A 81 2.93 8.16 -2.19
N ALA A 82 2.13 7.31 -2.85
CA ALA A 82 1.41 6.22 -2.21
C ALA A 82 2.36 5.20 -1.56
N LEU A 83 3.43 4.81 -2.26
CA LEU A 83 4.48 3.95 -1.72
C LEU A 83 5.23 4.61 -0.56
N GLY A 84 5.56 5.90 -0.67
CA GLY A 84 6.20 6.65 0.41
C GLY A 84 5.35 6.68 1.68
N MET A 85 4.05 6.95 1.55
CA MET A 85 3.12 6.91 2.68
C MET A 85 2.93 5.52 3.26
N LEU A 86 2.87 4.48 2.42
CA LEU A 86 2.80 3.09 2.88
C LEU A 86 4.05 2.70 3.67
N SER A 87 5.23 3.03 3.16
CA SER A 87 6.53 2.75 3.81
C SER A 87 6.63 3.43 5.17
N LEU A 88 6.24 4.71 5.26
CA LEU A 88 6.19 5.44 6.53
C LEU A 88 5.21 4.80 7.52
N GLY A 89 4.00 4.45 7.06
CA GLY A 89 3.01 3.79 7.91
C GLY A 89 3.51 2.43 8.41
N PHE A 90 4.14 1.66 7.53
CA PHE A 90 4.70 0.36 7.86
C PHE A 90 5.87 0.46 8.85
N LEU A 91 6.77 1.45 8.68
CA LEU A 91 7.85 1.73 9.61
C LEU A 91 7.31 2.08 11.00
N ILE A 92 6.29 2.95 11.06
CA ILE A 92 5.60 3.28 12.31
C ILE A 92 4.99 2.03 12.94
N SER A 93 4.37 1.14 12.15
CA SER A 93 3.78 -0.12 12.62
C SER A 93 4.81 -1.11 13.20
N VAL A 94 6.02 -1.15 12.62
CA VAL A 94 7.13 -1.97 13.12
C VAL A 94 7.67 -1.43 14.44
N LEU A 95 7.84 -0.10 14.53
CA LEU A 95 8.37 0.59 15.70
C LEU A 95 7.36 0.67 16.85
N SER A 96 6.06 0.75 16.55
CA SER A 96 5.02 0.79 17.59
C SER A 96 4.90 -0.59 18.25
N ARG A 97 4.77 -0.61 19.58
CA ARG A 97 4.54 -1.84 20.35
C ARG A 97 3.04 -2.16 20.52
N LYS A 98 2.16 -1.20 20.20
CA LYS A 98 0.69 -1.28 20.27
C LYS A 98 0.05 -0.56 19.08
N ALA A 99 -1.06 -1.11 18.58
CA ALA A 99 -1.92 -0.39 17.64
C ALA A 99 -2.50 0.83 18.35
N ALA A 100 -2.45 1.99 17.71
CA ALA A 100 -3.32 3.08 18.12
C ALA A 100 -4.73 2.69 17.64
N VAL A 101 -5.48 2.08 18.56
CA VAL A 101 -6.94 1.94 18.47
C VAL A 101 -7.55 3.33 18.56
#